data_AF-A0A917JX32-F1
#
_entry.id   AF-A0A917JX32-F1
#
_cell.length_a   1.000
_cell.length_b   1.000
_cell.length_c   1.000
_cell.angle_alpha   90.00
_cell.angle_beta   90.00
_cell.angle_gamma   90.00
#
_symmetry.space_group_name_H-M   'P 1'
#
loop_
_entity.id
_entity.type
_entity.pdbx_description
1 polymer ?
#
loop_
_entity_poly.entity_id
_entity_poly.type
_entity_poly.pdbx_seq_one_letter_code
_entity_poly.pdbx_strand_id
1 'polypeptide(L)'
;MEFDNKKNYKDIFVTIKLSAEGNKLLTESCKRAHRKKLQEATLRLEDHLMRFRSISEKGETVTNKNGDKDNSIFIEKNTVY
;
A
#
# COMPACT_ATOMS: atom_id res chain seq x y z
N MET A 1 -19.04 28.11 5.00
CA MET A 1 -19.11 27.07 6.04
C MET A 1 -17.82 26.28 5.95
N GLU A 2 -16.82 26.64 6.76
CA GLU A 2 -15.54 25.92 6.82
C GLU A 2 -15.80 24.59 7.50
N PHE A 3 -15.61 23.49 6.77
CA PHE A 3 -15.56 22.17 7.39
C PHE A 3 -14.24 22.10 8.16
N ASP A 4 -14.32 22.26 9.48
CA ASP A 4 -13.23 21.97 10.42
C ASP A 4 -12.79 20.50 10.23
N ASN A 5 -11.87 20.28 9.30
CA ASN A 5 -11.29 18.98 8.99
C ASN A 5 -10.15 18.66 9.97
N LYS A 6 -10.33 18.94 11.27
CA LYS A 6 -9.48 18.38 12.32
C LYS A 6 -9.82 16.90 12.46
N LYS A 7 -9.24 16.11 11.56
CA LYS A 7 -9.28 14.65 11.60
C LYS A 7 -8.67 14.16 12.91
N ASN A 8 -9.52 13.84 13.88
CA ASN A 8 -9.15 13.31 15.20
C ASN A 8 -8.72 11.83 15.14
N TYR A 9 -7.98 11.41 14.11
CA TYR A 9 -7.48 10.03 14.04
C TYR A 9 -6.20 9.93 14.85
N LYS A 10 -6.17 8.97 15.78
CA LYS A 10 -5.00 8.64 16.60
C LYS A 10 -4.38 7.37 16.07
N ASP A 11 -3.07 7.24 16.25
CA ASP A 11 -2.36 6.00 15.99
C ASP A 11 -2.92 4.90 16.88
N ILE A 12 -3.15 3.74 16.28
CA ILE A 12 -3.65 2.56 16.97
C ILE A 12 -2.76 1.36 16.65
N PHE A 13 -2.70 0.42 17.58
CA PHE A 13 -2.11 -0.88 17.35
C PHE A 13 -3.21 -1.89 17.05
N VAL A 14 -3.01 -2.67 16.00
CA VAL A 14 -3.93 -3.73 15.57
C VAL A 14 -3.19 -5.06 15.52
N THR A 15 -3.80 -6.07 16.13
CA THR A 15 -3.31 -7.45 16.07
C THR A 15 -4.08 -8.18 14.98
N ILE A 16 -3.38 -8.67 13.96
CA ILE A 16 -3.98 -9.39 12.83
C ILE A 16 -3.44 -10.81 12.75
N LYS A 17 -4.33 -11.77 12.45
CA LYS A 17 -3.95 -13.15 12.12
C LYS A 17 -3.84 -13.28 10.60
N LEU A 18 -2.65 -13.59 10.10
CA LEU A 18 -2.44 -13.87 8.68
C LEU A 18 -2.68 -15.36 8.37
N SER A 19 -3.18 -15.64 7.18
CA SER A 19 -3.18 -17.00 6.63
C SER A 19 -1.74 -17.48 6.40
N ALA A 20 -1.53 -18.79 6.26
CA ALA A 20 -0.21 -19.35 5.97
C ALA A 20 0.39 -18.77 4.67
N GLU A 21 -0.44 -18.59 3.65
CA GLU A 21 -0.05 -17.99 2.37
C GLU A 21 0.33 -16.51 2.52
N GLY A 22 -0.49 -15.70 3.22
CA GLY A 22 -0.17 -14.30 3.48
C GLY A 22 1.13 -14.15 4.29
N ASN A 23 1.35 -15.03 5.26
CA ASN A 23 2.58 -15.07 6.04
C ASN A 23 3.81 -15.43 5.19
N LYS A 24 3.67 -16.36 4.23
CA LYS A 24 4.72 -16.69 3.26
C LYS A 24 5.08 -15.47 2.41
N LEU A 25 4.09 -14.84 1.79
CA LEU A 25 4.28 -13.65 0.93
C LEU A 25 4.94 -12.49 1.69
N LEU A 26 4.51 -12.26 2.94
CA LEU A 26 5.11 -11.26 3.81
C LEU A 26 6.58 -11.60 4.12
N THR A 27 6.87 -12.86 4.45
CA THR A 27 8.24 -13.31 4.77
C THR A 27 9.19 -13.12 3.59
N GLU A 28 8.79 -13.49 2.38
CA GLU A 28 9.62 -13.30 1.18
C GLU A 28 9.82 -11.82 0.86
N SER A 29 8.82 -10.99 1.14
CA SER A 29 8.95 -9.54 0.99
C SER A 29 9.93 -8.93 2.00
N CYS A 30 9.91 -9.38 3.25
CA CYS A 30 10.86 -8.96 4.28
C CYS A 30 12.30 -9.26 3.89
N LYS A 31 12.55 -10.45 3.33
CA LYS A 31 13.89 -10.87 2.87
C LYS A 31 14.40 -9.95 1.77
N ARG A 32 13.57 -9.66 0.76
CA ARG A 32 13.93 -8.78 -0.37
C ARG A 32 14.20 -7.34 0.07
N ALA A 33 13.44 -6.85 1.06
CA ALA A 33 13.54 -5.47 1.52
C ALA A 33 14.51 -5.27 2.70
N HIS A 34 15.13 -6.34 3.20
CA HIS A 34 15.96 -6.35 4.41
C HIS A 34 15.29 -5.68 5.62
N ARG A 35 13.98 -5.86 5.78
CA ARG A 35 13.17 -5.27 6.86
C ARG A 35 12.62 -6.33 7.81
N LYS A 36 12.35 -5.93 9.06
CA LYS A 36 11.65 -6.80 10.02
C LYS A 36 10.21 -7.01 9.59
N LYS A 37 9.64 -8.14 10.00
CA LYS A 37 8.29 -8.56 9.62
C LYS A 37 7.20 -7.57 10.04
N LEU A 38 7.31 -7.03 11.25
CA LEU A 38 6.40 -6.00 11.74
C LEU A 38 6.47 -4.73 10.87
N GLN A 39 7.68 -4.25 10.58
CA GLN A 39 7.88 -3.05 9.76
C GLN A 39 7.32 -3.22 8.34
N GLU A 40 7.60 -4.37 7.71
CA GLU A 40 7.09 -4.67 6.38
C GLU A 40 5.56 -4.79 6.37
N ALA A 41 4.96 -5.40 7.41
CA ALA A 41 3.52 -5.54 7.52
C ALA A 41 2.83 -4.18 7.71
N THR A 42 3.37 -3.33 8.58
CA THR A 42 2.86 -1.96 8.81
C THR A 42 2.88 -1.17 7.50
N LEU A 43 4.03 -1.13 6.82
CA LEU A 43 4.18 -0.39 5.57
C LEU A 43 3.25 -0.91 4.47
N ARG A 44 3.07 -2.22 4.36
CA ARG A 44 2.13 -2.81 3.39
C ARG A 44 0.68 -2.51 3.71
N LEU A 45 0.30 -2.53 4.99
CA LEU A 45 -1.07 -2.22 5.42
C LEU A 45 -1.39 -0.73 5.17
N GLU A 46 -0.48 0.17 5.54
CA GLU A 46 -0.60 1.60 5.27
C GLU A 46 -0.68 1.90 3.78
N ASP A 47 0.24 1.35 2.98
CA ASP A 47 0.24 1.50 1.51
C ASP A 47 -1.08 1.03 0.90
N HIS A 48 -1.58 -0.14 1.32
CA HIS A 48 -2.82 -0.69 0.83
C HIS A 48 -4.03 0.20 1.17
N LEU A 49 -4.12 0.68 2.41
CA LEU A 49 -5.19 1.58 2.85
C LEU A 49 -5.16 2.94 2.15
N MET A 50 -3.96 3.45 1.80
CA MET A 50 -3.82 4.71 1.07
C MET A 50 -4.24 4.57 -0.41
N ARG A 51 -3.88 3.45 -1.04
CA ARG A 51 -4.11 3.21 -2.47
C ARG A 51 -5.54 2.80 -2.79
N PHE A 52 -6.19 2.07 -1.88
CA PHE A 52 -7.47 1.44 -2.13
C PHE A 52 -8.54 1.91 -1.14
N ARG A 53 -9.60 2.54 -1.69
CA ARG A 53 -10.71 3.05 -0.87
C ARG A 53 -11.60 1.95 -0.30
N SER A 54 -11.67 0.81 -0.99
CA SER A 54 -12.52 -0.32 -0.64
C SER A 54 -11.83 -1.61 -1.04
N ILE A 55 -11.97 -2.63 -0.18
CA ILE A 55 -11.58 -4.02 -0.46
C ILE A 55 -12.79 -4.87 -0.90
N SER A 56 -13.97 -4.26 -0.97
CA SER A 56 -15.24 -4.92 -1.30
C SER A 56 -15.30 -5.20 -2.80
N GLU A 57 -14.54 -6.21 -3.21
CA GLU A 57 -14.81 -7.19 -4.26
C GLU A 57 -13.47 -7.73 -4.74
N LYS A 58 -13.37 -9.05 -4.74
CA LYS A 58 -12.18 -9.79 -5.13
C LYS A 58 -11.86 -9.46 -6.60
N GLY A 59 -11.02 -8.45 -6.84
CA GLY A 59 -10.58 -8.03 -8.17
C GLY A 59 -10.87 -6.57 -8.54
N GLU A 60 -11.70 -5.84 -7.79
CA GLU A 60 -12.02 -4.43 -8.09
C GLU A 60 -11.52 -3.50 -7.00
N THR A 61 -10.24 -3.16 -7.04
CA THR A 61 -9.75 -2.10 -6.18
C THR A 61 -9.97 -0.74 -6.85
N VAL A 62 -10.87 0.08 -6.29
CA VAL A 62 -11.05 1.47 -6.75
C VAL A 62 -9.82 2.28 -6.31
N THR A 63 -8.96 2.66 -7.27
CA THR A 63 -7.77 3.46 -7.00
C THR A 63 -8.16 4.86 -6.56
N ASN A 64 -7.47 5.38 -5.55
CA ASN A 64 -7.65 6.76 -5.13
C ASN A 64 -6.95 7.67 -6.16
N LYS A 65 -7.72 8.41 -6.98
CA LYS A 65 -7.25 9.22 -8.13
C LYS A 65 -6.30 10.40 -7.81
N ASN A 66 -5.68 10.40 -6.63
CA ASN A 66 -4.83 11.48 -6.14
C ASN A 66 -3.32 11.18 -6.27
N GLY A 67 -2.92 9.97 -6.72
CA GLY A 67 -1.51 9.56 -6.82
C GLY A 67 -0.90 9.56 -8.24
N ASP A 68 -1.69 9.74 -9.30
CA ASP A 68 -1.24 9.44 -10.68
C ASP A 68 -0.70 10.65 -11.45
N LYS A 69 -0.26 11.73 -10.78
CA LYS A 69 0.21 12.95 -11.47
C LYS A 69 1.72 13.12 -11.59
N ASP A 70 2.55 12.17 -11.16
CA ASP A 70 4.00 12.43 -11.11
C ASP A 70 4.87 11.21 -11.42
N ASN A 71 4.68 10.58 -12.59
CA ASN A 71 5.68 9.68 -13.18
C ASN A 71 5.48 9.38 -14.68
N SER A 72 5.03 10.36 -15.47
CA SER A 72 4.98 10.24 -16.95
C SER A 72 6.15 10.96 -17.64
N ILE A 73 7.38 10.77 -17.16
CA ILE A 73 8.65 11.11 -17.84
C ILE A 73 9.65 10.15 -17.14
N PHE A 74 10.15 9.05 -17.70
CA PHE A 74 11.05 8.88 -18.84
C PHE A 74 10.94 7.43 -19.36
N ILE A 75 10.41 7.25 -20.57
CA ILE A 75 10.72 6.06 -21.37
C ILE A 75 10.90 6.56 -22.81
N GLU A 76 12.04 7.19 -23.08
CA GLU A 76 12.49 7.34 -24.45
C GLU A 76 13.69 6.43 -24.71
N LYS A 77 13.41 5.46 -25.59
CA LYS A 77 14.30 4.93 -26.62
C LYS A 77 15.44 4.05 -26.14
N ASN A 78 15.16 2.75 -26.11
CA ASN A 78 16.12 1.82 -26.68
C ASN A 78 15.40 0.69 -27.43
N THR A 79 15.24 0.89 -28.74
CA THR A 79 14.97 -0.17 -29.71
C THR A 79 16.01 -0.02 -30.82
N VAL A 80 16.58 -1.16 -31.20
CA VAL A 80 17.48 -1.43 -32.34
C VAL A 80 18.96 -1.03 -32.12
N TYR A 81 19.84 -2.00 -31.86
CA TYR A 81 20.46 -2.90 -32.86
C TYR A 81 20.74 -4.27 -32.23
#